data_AF-A0A8S3K1L4-F1
#
_entry.id   AF-A0A8S3K1L4-F1
#
_cell.length_a   1.000
_cell.length_b   1.000
_cell.length_c   1.000
_cell.angle_alpha   90.00
_cell.angle_beta   90.00
_cell.angle_gamma   90.00
#
_symmetry.space_group_name_H-M   'P 1'
#
loop_
_entity.id
_entity.type
_entity.pdbx_description
1 polymer ?
#
loop_
_entity_poly.entity_id
_entity_poly.type
_entity_poly.pdbx_seq_one_letter_code
_entity_poly.pdbx_strand_id
1 'polypeptide(L)' 'MPNTTNAFWQMVWEQGSCVIVALTRPIENGITMCHHYWPVEGSKQYDDFEVNLVSEHIYSDDYVVRNFYFANMQTMETRT' A
#
# COMPACT_ATOMS: atom_id res chain seq x y z
N MET A 1 5.96 4.07 10.55
CA MET A 1 6.69 5.35 10.72
C MET A 1 6.88 5.95 9.33
N PRO A 2 6.75 7.27 9.13
CA PRO A 2 6.78 7.86 7.78
C PRO A 2 8.06 7.51 7.00
N ASN A 3 9.20 7.52 7.68
CA ASN A 3 10.54 7.24 7.15
C ASN A 3 10.78 5.80 6.66
N THR A 4 9.89 4.84 6.97
CA THR A 4 10.04 3.45 6.53
C THR A 4 9.08 3.07 5.40
N THR A 5 8.28 4.03 4.91
CA THR A 5 7.23 3.76 3.92
C THR A 5 7.81 3.32 2.58
N ASN A 6 8.92 3.93 2.13
CA ASN A 6 9.53 3.53 0.87
C ASN A 6 10.18 2.14 0.98
N ALA A 7 10.91 1.89 2.07
CA ALA A 7 11.51 0.59 2.35
C ALA A 7 10.46 -0.53 2.43
N PHE A 8 9.24 -0.22 2.91
CA PHE A 8 8.12 -1.17 2.90
C PHE A 8 7.74 -1.60 1.48
N TRP A 9 7.57 -0.65 0.55
CA TRP A 9 7.24 -0.98 -0.85
C TRP A 9 8.39 -1.66 -1.57
N GLN A 10 9.64 -1.25 -1.32
CA GLN A 10 10.81 -1.96 -1.80
C GLN A 10 10.81 -3.43 -1.36
N MET A 11 10.56 -3.70 -0.08
CA MET A 11 10.45 -5.07 0.44
C MET A 11 9.31 -5.86 -0.25
N VAL A 12 8.14 -5.26 -0.43
CA VAL A 12 7.01 -5.91 -1.14
C VAL A 12 7.42 -6.31 -2.57
N TRP A 13 8.17 -5.43 -3.25
CA TRP A 13 8.70 -5.73 -4.58
C TRP A 13 9.74 -6.86 -4.57
N GLU A 14 10.80 -6.72 -3.78
CA GLU A 14 11.92 -7.66 -3.74
C GLU A 14 11.50 -9.07 -3.31
N GLN A 15 10.54 -9.18 -2.39
CA GLN A 15 10.05 -10.47 -1.89
C GLN A 15 8.98 -11.11 -2.78
N GLY A 16 8.58 -10.46 -3.89
CA GLY A 16 7.53 -11.02 -4.76
C GLY A 16 6.14 -11.03 -4.12
N SER A 17 5.89 -10.26 -3.05
CA SER A 17 4.63 -10.33 -2.32
C SER A 17 3.51 -9.66 -3.11
N CYS A 18 2.45 -10.41 -3.42
CA CYS A 18 1.25 -9.92 -4.11
C CYS A 18 0.09 -9.57 -3.17
N VAL A 19 0.19 -9.93 -1.88
CA VAL A 19 -0.86 -9.68 -0.89
C VAL A 19 -0.27 -9.02 0.35
N ILE A 20 -0.95 -8.00 0.87
CA ILE A 20 -0.63 -7.34 2.13
C ILE A 20 -1.84 -7.48 3.05
N VAL A 21 -1.65 -8.06 4.24
CA VAL A 21 -2.69 -8.18 5.26
C VAL A 21 -2.42 -7.17 6.37
N ALA A 22 -3.24 -6.13 6.45
CA ALA A 22 -3.19 -5.15 7.54
C ALA A 22 -4.17 -5.54 8.64
N LEU A 23 -3.65 -5.84 9.84
CA LEU A 23 -4.46 -6.30 10.99
C LEU A 23 -4.92 -5.15 11.91
N THR A 24 -4.56 -3.91 11.60
CA THR A 24 -4.90 -2.71 12.38
C THR A 24 -5.45 -1.63 11.46
N ARG A 25 -6.43 -0.85 11.93
CA ARG A 25 -6.83 0.36 11.21
C ARG A 25 -5.75 1.44 11.39
N PRO A 26 -5.54 2.36 10.44
CA PRO A 26 -4.56 3.44 10.62
C PRO A 26 -4.83 4.31 11.85
N ILE A 27 -6.11 4.53 12.17
CA ILE A 27 -6.58 5.28 13.33
C ILE A 27 -7.62 4.44 14.07
N GLU A 28 -7.45 4.27 15.38
CA GLU A 28 -8.42 3.63 16.28
C GLU A 28 -8.66 4.53 17.49
N ASN A 29 -9.93 4.84 17.78
CA ASN A 29 -10.31 5.74 18.89
C ASN A 29 -9.56 7.10 18.88
N GLY A 30 -9.24 7.62 17.69
CA GLY A 30 -8.49 8.87 17.52
C GLY A 30 -6.97 8.75 17.70
N ILE A 31 -6.45 7.55 17.97
CA ILE A 31 -5.02 7.26 18.11
C ILE A 31 -4.50 6.69 16.79
N THR A 32 -3.39 7.26 16.28
CA THR A 32 -2.70 6.71 15.12
C THR A 32 -2.00 5.40 15.49
N MET A 33 -2.51 4.29 14.96
CA MET A 33 -1.95 2.95 15.16
C MET A 33 -0.92 2.61 14.07
N CYS A 34 -1.20 3.04 12.84
CA CYS A 34 -0.34 2.79 11.69
C CYS A 34 -0.26 4.02 10.79
N HIS A 35 0.93 4.28 10.26
CA HIS A 35 1.11 5.30 9.24
C HIS A 35 0.44 4.84 7.93
N HIS A 36 -0.27 5.74 7.25
CA HIS A 36 -0.83 5.46 5.93
C HIS A 36 0.30 5.25 4.91
N TYR A 37 0.58 3.99 4.59
CA TYR A 37 1.64 3.61 3.67
C TYR A 37 1.16 3.42 2.22
N TRP A 38 -0.12 3.59 1.93
CA TRP A 38 -0.69 3.47 0.58
C TRP A 38 -1.33 4.79 0.13
N PRO A 39 -1.47 5.03 -1.19
CA PRO A 39 -2.23 6.18 -1.71
C PRO A 39 -3.71 6.09 -1.30
N VAL A 40 -4.28 7.18 -0.80
CA VAL A 40 -5.71 7.24 -0.47
C VAL A 40 -6.56 7.38 -1.74
N GLU A 41 -6.02 8.02 -2.76
CA GLU A 41 -6.61 8.16 -4.10
C GLU A 41 -5.49 8.20 -5.15
N GLY A 42 -5.80 7.75 -6.37
CA GLY A 42 -4.87 7.77 -7.51
C GLY A 42 -3.54 7.06 -7.24
N SER A 43 -2.46 7.63 -7.75
CA SER A 43 -1.10 7.10 -7.61
C SER A 43 -0.22 7.92 -6.68
N LYS A 44 0.74 7.25 -6.05
CA LYS A 44 1.81 7.86 -5.28
C LYS A 44 3.12 7.13 -5.53
N GLN A 45 4.18 7.92 -5.69
CA GLN A 45 5.54 7.43 -5.84
C GLN A 45 6.20 7.20 -4.47
N TYR A 46 6.86 6.06 -4.33
CA TYR A 46 7.68 5.63 -3.20
C TYR A 46 9.05 5.22 -3.74
N ASP A 47 9.99 6.18 -3.76
CA ASP A 47 11.27 6.07 -4.46
C ASP A 47 11.08 5.61 -5.93
N ASP A 48 11.57 4.43 -6.28
CA ASP A 48 11.53 3.89 -7.65
C ASP A 48 10.20 3.23 -8.00
N PHE A 49 9.24 3.20 -7.06
CA PHE A 49 7.98 2.50 -7.25
C PHE A 49 6.78 3.43 -7.33
N GLU A 50 5.91 3.20 -8.30
CA GLU A 50 4.60 3.83 -8.36
C GLU A 50 3.53 2.84 -7.88
N VAL A 51 2.76 3.24 -6.88
CA VAL A 51 1.60 2.49 -6.37
C VAL A 51 0.35 3.27 -6.71
N ASN A 52 -0.58 2.67 -7.43
CA ASN A 52 -1.85 3.26 -7.81
C ASN A 52 -3.01 2.48 -7.18
N LEU A 53 -3.89 3.16 -6.45
CA LEU A 53 -5.11 2.57 -5.92
C LEU A 53 -6.12 2.39 -7.04
N VAL A 54 -6.32 1.14 -7.47
CA VAL A 54 -7.23 0.80 -8.59
C VAL A 54 -8.67 0.71 -8.09
N SER A 55 -8.87 0.08 -6.93
CA SER A 55 -10.18 0.00 -6.31
C SER A 55 -10.08 -0.23 -4.80
N GLU A 56 -11.09 0.25 -4.10
CA GLU A 56 -11.32 -0.01 -2.68
C GLU A 56 -12.72 -0.56 -2.52
N HIS A 57 -12.85 -1.71 -1.88
CA HIS A 57 -14.11 -2.38 -1.62
C HIS A 57 -14.27 -2.61 -0.12
N ILE A 58 -15.29 -1.98 0.46
CA ILE A 58 -15.70 -2.23 1.84
C ILE A 58 -16.63 -3.44 1.82
N TYR A 59 -16.15 -4.57 2.34
CA TYR A 59 -16.92 -5.82 2.34
C TYR A 59 -17.78 -5.97 3.59
N SER A 60 -17.28 -5.54 4.75
CA SER A 60 -18.03 -5.47 6.01
C SER A 60 -17.42 -4.41 6.92
N ASP A 61 -17.98 -4.28 8.13
CA ASP A 61 -17.38 -3.48 9.20
C ASP A 61 -16.02 -4.03 9.69
N ASP A 62 -15.68 -5.26 9.30
CA ASP A 62 -14.47 -5.96 9.77
C ASP A 62 -13.27 -5.74 8.83
N TYR A 63 -13.49 -5.63 7.51
CA TYR A 63 -12.39 -5.50 6.56
C TYR A 63 -12.72 -4.77 5.26
N VAL A 64 -11.67 -4.21 4.67
CA VAL A 64 -11.66 -3.52 3.38
C VAL A 64 -10.57 -4.15 2.52
N VAL A 65 -10.87 -4.39 1.24
CA VAL A 65 -9.89 -4.87 0.26
C VAL A 65 -9.54 -3.73 -0.68
N ARG A 66 -8.24 -3.52 -0.88
CA ARG A 66 -7.70 -2.55 -1.84
C ARG A 66 -6.90 -3.29 -2.89
N ASN A 67 -7.20 -3.02 -4.16
CA ASN A 67 -6.40 -3.50 -5.27
C ASN A 67 -5.47 -2.40 -5.72
N PHE A 68 -4.19 -2.73 -5.86
CA PHE A 68 -3.16 -1.80 -6.28
C PHE A 68 -2.57 -2.23 -7.61
N TYR A 69 -2.29 -1.25 -8.46
CA TYR A 69 -1.35 -1.43 -9.55
C TYR A 69 0.02 -0.97 -9.06
N PHE A 70 1.03 -1.83 -9.17
CA PHE A 70 2.35 -1.61 -8.60
C PHE A 70 3.42 -1.71 -9.67
N ALA A 71 4.09 -0.60 -9.97
CA ALA A 71 5.07 -0.51 -11.05
C ALA A 71 6.46 -0.13 -10.51
N ASN A 72 7.50 -0.78 -11.04
CA ASN A 72 8.88 -0.36 -10.87
C ASN A 72 9.24 0.58 -12.04
N MET A 73 9.50 1.84 -11.73
CA MET A 73 9.74 2.90 -12.71
C MET A 73 11.13 2.80 -13.37
N GLN A 74 12.07 2.04 -12.78
CA GLN A 74 13.38 1.79 -13.37
C GLN A 74 13.36 0.63 -14.37
N THR A 75 12.64 -0.45 -14.04
CA THR A 75 12.59 -1.67 -14.88
C THR A 75 11.39 -1.72 -15.81
N MET A 76 10.39 -0.85 -15.60
CA MET A 76 9.08 -0.86 -16.29
C MET A 76 8.26 -2.13 -16.05
N GLU A 77 8.64 -2.94 -15.06
CA GLU A 77 7.89 -4.12 -14.65
C GLU A 77 6.70 -3.74 -13.76
N THR A 78 5.62 -4.53 -13.82
CA THR A 78 4.34 -4.20 -13.17
C THR A 78 3.72 -5.41 -12.49
N ARG A 79 2.97 -5.20 -11.41
CA ARG A 79 2.24 -6.22 -10.63
C ARG A 79 0.84 -5.73 -10.26
N THR A 80 -0.09 -6.66 -10.09
CA THR A 80 -1.51 -6.46 -9.71
C THR A 80 -1.92 -7.42 -8.61
#